data_AF-A0A834CFY7-F1
#
_entry.id   AF-A0A834CFY7-F1
#
_cell.length_a   1.000
_cell.length_b   1.000
_cell.length_c   1.000
_cell.angle_alpha   90.00
_cell.angle_beta   90.00
_cell.angle_gamma   90.00
#
_symmetry.space_group_name_H-M   'P 1'
#
loop_
_entity.id
_entity.type
_entity.pdbx_description
1 polymer ?
#
loop_
_entity_poly.entity_id
_entity_poly.type
_entity_poly.pdbx_seq_one_letter_code
_entity_poly.pdbx_strand_id
1 'polypeptide(L)'
;MSKSDFSGMSPANDLVLSEVFHKAFVEVNEEGTEAAAATAAVMMLRCALMPAAFIADHPFLFFIRHNSSMSGLFAGRYCAPQ
;
A
#
# COMPACT_ATOMS: atom_id res chain seq x y z
N MET A 1 0.03 33.65 -16.22
CA MET A 1 0.14 32.17 -16.23
C MET A 1 1.62 31.84 -16.14
N SER A 2 2.04 31.07 -15.14
CA SER A 2 3.44 30.67 -14.96
C SER A 2 3.81 29.62 -16.02
N LYS A 3 4.92 29.82 -16.73
CA LYS A 3 5.44 28.89 -17.75
C LYS A 3 6.26 27.80 -17.04
N SER A 4 6.14 26.54 -17.47
CA SER A 4 6.97 25.45 -16.94
C SER A 4 8.44 25.71 -17.26
N ASP A 5 9.30 25.65 -16.25
CA ASP A 5 10.75 25.79 -16.42
C ASP A 5 11.40 24.40 -16.38
N PHE A 6 11.74 23.90 -17.57
CA PHE A 6 12.50 22.67 -17.76
C PHE A 6 13.88 22.98 -18.36
N SER A 7 14.43 24.18 -18.11
CA SER A 7 15.75 24.60 -18.61
C SER A 7 16.89 23.67 -18.18
N GLY A 8 16.74 22.99 -17.04
CA GLY A 8 17.67 21.94 -16.58
C GLY A 8 17.62 20.63 -17.39
N MET A 9 16.59 20.44 -18.22
CA MET A 9 16.44 19.27 -19.11
C MET A 9 16.66 19.65 -20.59
N SER A 10 16.15 20.81 -21.03
CA SER A 10 16.34 21.36 -22.38
C SER A 10 16.65 22.86 -22.30
N PRO A 11 17.83 23.31 -22.78
CA PRO A 11 18.18 24.73 -22.81
C PRO A 11 17.24 25.59 -23.67
N ALA A 12 16.51 24.97 -24.61
CA ALA A 12 15.58 25.66 -25.50
C ALA A 12 14.27 26.07 -24.81
N ASN A 13 14.03 25.60 -23.58
CA ASN A 13 12.84 25.91 -22.78
C ASN A 13 11.51 25.71 -23.55
N ASP A 14 11.50 24.64 -24.33
CA ASP A 14 10.45 24.21 -25.27
C ASP A 14 9.68 22.98 -24.76
N LEU A 15 10.06 22.45 -23.60
CA LEU A 15 9.40 21.33 -22.96
C LEU A 15 8.18 21.77 -22.14
N VAL A 16 7.15 20.93 -22.15
CA VAL A 16 5.97 21.02 -21.29
C VAL A 16 5.59 19.62 -20.83
N LEU A 17 5.01 19.51 -19.64
CA LEU A 17 4.47 18.23 -19.18
C LEU A 17 3.08 18.02 -19.80
N SER A 18 2.96 17.04 -20.68
CA SER A 18 1.69 16.72 -21.32
C SER A 18 0.87 15.73 -20.50
N GLU A 19 1.43 14.54 -20.23
CA GLU A 19 0.70 13.44 -19.58
C GLU A 19 1.62 12.67 -18.62
N VAL A 20 1.04 12.13 -17.56
CA VAL A 20 1.72 11.24 -16.60
C VAL A 20 0.81 10.06 -16.32
N PHE A 21 1.33 8.84 -16.50
CA PHE A 21 0.60 7.61 -16.23
C PHE A 21 1.20 6.89 -15.02
N HIS A 22 0.34 6.45 -14.10
CA HIS A 22 0.70 5.61 -12.96
C HIS A 22 -0.27 4.45 -12.87
N LYS A 23 0.27 3.22 -12.85
CA LYS A 23 -0.51 1.98 -12.66
C LYS A 23 0.08 1.22 -11.49
N ALA A 24 -0.75 0.88 -10.52
CA ALA A 24 -0.41 0.10 -9.35
C ALA A 24 -1.30 -1.14 -9.25
N PHE A 25 -0.76 -2.23 -8.74
CA PHE A 25 -1.47 -3.48 -8.49
C PHE A 25 -1.06 -4.00 -7.11
N VAL A 26 -2.04 -4.48 -6.34
CA VAL A 26 -1.84 -5.06 -5.01
C VAL A 26 -2.60 -6.37 -4.97
N GLU A 27 -1.87 -7.45 -4.66
CA GLU A 27 -2.43 -8.78 -4.44
C GLU A 27 -2.29 -9.11 -2.95
N VAL A 28 -3.36 -9.64 -2.37
CA VAL A 28 -3.37 -10.12 -0.99
C VAL A 28 -3.66 -11.61 -1.06
N ASN A 29 -2.72 -12.41 -0.58
CA ASN A 29 -2.86 -13.87 -0.49
C ASN A 29 -2.47 -14.34 0.91
N GLU A 30 -2.83 -15.58 1.18
CA GLU A 30 -2.61 -16.19 2.46
C GLU A 30 -1.14 -16.57 2.66
N GLU A 31 -0.42 -17.01 1.62
CA GLU A 31 0.95 -17.53 1.75
C GLU A 31 1.93 -16.62 2.53
N GLY A 32 1.87 -15.29 2.30
CA GLY A 32 2.78 -14.35 2.93
C GLY A 32 2.50 -14.03 4.42
N THR A 33 1.27 -14.25 4.90
CA THR A 33 0.84 -13.91 6.27
C THR A 33 0.30 -15.12 7.04
N GLU A 34 -0.40 -16.04 6.37
CA GLU A 34 -0.99 -17.27 6.91
C GLU A 34 0.07 -18.26 7.40
N ALA A 35 1.19 -18.45 6.70
CA ALA A 35 2.24 -19.34 7.19
C ALA A 35 2.79 -18.87 8.56
N ALA A 36 3.00 -17.56 8.71
CA ALA A 36 3.41 -16.95 9.98
C ALA A 36 2.26 -16.93 11.01
N ALA A 37 1.03 -16.60 10.59
CA ALA A 37 -0.15 -16.52 11.45
C ALA A 37 -0.57 -17.89 12.00
N ALA A 38 -0.55 -18.95 11.20
CA ALA A 38 -0.88 -20.31 11.62
C ALA A 38 0.11 -20.82 12.69
N THR A 39 1.41 -20.60 12.47
CA THR A 39 2.46 -20.98 13.44
C THR A 39 2.30 -20.22 14.76
N ALA A 40 2.09 -18.90 14.69
CA ALA A 40 1.90 -18.05 15.86
C ALA A 40 0.59 -18.38 16.60
N ALA A 41 -0.51 -18.64 15.87
CA ALA A 41 -1.81 -19.00 16.43
C ALA A 41 -1.74 -20.31 17.22
N VAL A 42 -1.06 -21.34 16.70
CA VAL A 42 -0.88 -22.62 17.40
C VAL A 42 -0.09 -22.45 18.71
N MET A 43 0.90 -21.54 18.74
CA MET A 43 1.63 -21.22 19.97
C MET A 43 0.79 -20.41 20.98
N MET A 44 0.05 -19.41 20.50
CA MET A 44 -0.80 -18.54 21.34
C MET A 44 -2.03 -19.26 21.91
N LEU A 45 -2.72 -20.11 21.15
CA LEU A 45 -3.89 -20.86 21.63
C LEU A 45 -3.57 -21.76 22.82
N ARG A 46 -2.32 -22.20 22.94
CA ARG A 46 -1.85 -22.98 24.11
C ARG A 46 -1.62 -22.11 25.35
N CYS A 47 -1.60 -20.78 25.22
CA CYS A 47 -1.10 -19.86 26.26
C CYS A 47 -1.93 -18.56 26.47
N ALA A 48 -2.99 -18.25 25.70
CA ALA A 48 -3.53 -16.88 25.62
C ALA A 48 -5.03 -16.69 25.95
N LEU A 49 -5.35 -15.49 26.45
CA LEU A 49 -6.68 -14.88 26.56
C LEU A 49 -7.19 -14.47 25.15
N MET A 50 -8.50 -14.67 24.87
CA MET A 50 -9.07 -14.43 23.53
C MET A 50 -8.84 -12.99 23.03
N PRO A 51 -8.14 -12.80 21.89
CA PRO A 51 -7.97 -11.49 21.29
C PRO A 51 -9.29 -10.96 20.70
N ALA A 52 -9.40 -9.63 20.60
CA ALA A 52 -10.53 -8.99 19.94
C ALA A 52 -10.54 -9.36 18.44
N ALA A 53 -11.72 -9.70 17.93
CA ALA A 53 -11.90 -10.00 16.51
C ALA A 53 -11.82 -8.70 15.68
N PHE A 54 -11.01 -8.74 14.62
CA PHE A 54 -11.02 -7.72 13.57
C PHE A 54 -11.58 -8.35 12.30
N ILE A 55 -12.72 -7.83 11.83
CA ILE A 55 -13.43 -8.32 10.64
C ILE A 55 -13.48 -7.17 9.64
N ALA A 56 -12.79 -7.32 8.52
CA ALA A 56 -12.73 -6.34 7.43
C ALA A 56 -13.73 -6.68 6.32
N ASP A 57 -15.00 -6.91 6.69
CA ASP A 57 -16.12 -7.27 5.80
C ASP A 57 -16.85 -6.06 5.20
N HIS A 58 -16.29 -4.86 5.37
CA HIS A 58 -16.84 -3.59 4.94
C HIS A 58 -15.70 -2.68 4.43
N PRO A 59 -15.99 -1.55 3.76
CA PRO A 59 -14.95 -0.70 3.19
C PRO A 59 -13.87 -0.29 4.19
N PHE A 60 -12.60 -0.48 3.82
CA PHE A 60 -11.45 -0.16 4.66
C PHE A 60 -10.32 0.51 3.87
N LEU A 61 -9.42 1.18 4.59
CA LEU A 61 -8.19 1.75 4.05
C LEU A 61 -7.02 0.81 4.33
N PHE A 62 -6.08 0.72 3.39
CA PHE A 62 -4.84 -0.01 3.58
C PHE A 62 -3.63 0.83 3.20
N PHE A 63 -2.52 0.58 3.90
CA PHE A 63 -1.24 1.23 3.67
C PHE A 63 -0.13 0.18 3.71
N ILE A 64 0.67 0.11 2.66
CA ILE A 64 1.91 -0.67 2.66
C ILE A 64 3.03 0.33 2.86
N ARG A 65 3.84 0.15 3.91
CA ARG A 65 4.90 1.09 4.27
C ARG A 65 6.21 0.37 4.51
N HIS A 66 7.30 1.05 4.23
CA HIS A 66 8.61 0.65 4.71
C HIS A 66 8.82 1.25 6.11
N ASN A 67 8.93 0.41 7.14
CA ASN A 67 8.96 0.86 8.53
C ASN A 67 10.23 1.64 8.88
N SER A 68 11.40 1.22 8.37
CA SER A 68 12.68 1.87 8.71
C SER A 68 12.77 3.30 8.17
N SER A 69 12.35 3.54 6.92
CA SER A 69 12.33 4.89 6.34
C SER A 69 11.01 5.63 6.55
N MET A 70 10.04 5.00 7.21
CA MET A 70 8.68 5.48 7.39
C MET A 70 7.92 5.82 6.08
N SER A 71 8.44 5.43 4.92
CA SER A 71 7.89 5.77 3.60
C SER A 71 6.65 4.94 3.25
N GLY A 72 5.66 5.58 2.64
CA GLY A 72 4.50 4.91 2.05
C GLY A 72 4.84 4.33 0.69
N LEU A 73 4.62 3.02 0.53
CA LEU A 73 4.79 2.30 -0.73
C LEU A 73 3.47 2.23 -1.50
N PHE A 74 2.38 1.95 -0.79
CA PHE A 74 1.03 1.94 -1.34
C PHE A 74 0.03 2.53 -0.35
N ALA A 75 -0.99 3.20 -0.86
CA ALA A 75 -2.15 3.66 -0.11
C ALA A 75 -3.39 3.41 -0.96
N GLY A 76 -4.41 2.80 -0.37
CA GLY A 76 -5.62 2.46 -1.11
C GLY A 76 -6.85 2.28 -0.23
N ARG A 77 -7.99 2.16 -0.89
CA ARG A 77 -9.29 1.91 -0.27
C ARG A 77 -9.93 0.70 -0.92
N TYR A 78 -10.29 -0.28 -0.12
CA TYR A 78 -11.12 -1.39 -0.55
C TYR A 78 -12.59 -1.02 -0.30
N CYS A 79 -13.44 -1.02 -1.33
CA CYS A 79 -14.81 -0.49 -1.24
C CYS A 79 -15.91 -1.53 -1.51
N ALA A 80 -15.57 -2.63 -2.18
CA ALA A 80 -16.53 -3.66 -2.55
C ALA A 80 -15.78 -4.98 -2.75
N PRO A 81 -16.01 -6.00 -1.91
CA PRO A 81 -15.68 -7.37 -2.29
C PRO A 81 -16.59 -7.80 -3.44
N GLN A 82 -15.99 -8.44 -4.45
CA GLN A 82 -16.71 -9.23 -5.43
C GLN A 82 -16.95 -10.62 -4.87
#